data_AF-A0A8I3AB46-F1
#
_entry.id   AF-A0A8I3AB46-F1
#
_cell.length_a   1.000
_cell.length_b   1.000
_cell.length_c   1.000
_cell.angle_alpha   90.00
_cell.angle_beta   90.00
_cell.angle_gamma   90.00
#
_symmetry.space_group_name_H-M   'P 1'
#
loop_
_entity.id
_entity.type
_entity.pdbx_description
1 polymer ?
#
loop_
_entity_poly.entity_id
_entity_poly.type
_entity_poly.pdbx_seq_one_letter_code
_entity_poly.pdbx_strand_id
1 'polypeptide(L)'
;MIIAQEMRLVFPNSHRINRGNYVVKELADACRANDITDLIVLHEHRGIPDAMIVSHFPHGPTVHFSLHNVALRHDISTHKSSTVSEQYPHLIYEQFTSNLGMRIRDVLKFLFPVPKEDSKRVMTFANENDFISFRHHVFVQIPGDVQLAEVGPRFEMKPYEIRQGTIEQEEAEKEWVLAHYSRTAKKRRLLSSNSSELGQDSTKRKRG
;
A
#
# COMPACT_ATOMS: atom_id res chain seq x y z
N MET A 1 14.39 -8.05 12.47
CA MET A 1 14.09 -7.17 11.32
C MET A 1 13.73 -5.79 11.81
N ILE A 2 14.55 -4.78 11.49
CA ILE A 2 14.32 -3.38 11.88
C ILE A 2 13.09 -2.83 11.14
N ILE A 3 12.88 -3.23 9.89
CA ILE A 3 11.74 -2.73 9.10
C ILE A 3 10.38 -3.10 9.68
N ALA A 4 10.22 -4.30 10.23
CA ALA A 4 8.93 -4.71 10.80
C ALA A 4 8.51 -3.78 11.95
N GLN A 5 9.48 -3.20 12.66
CA GLN A 5 9.21 -2.20 13.71
C GLN A 5 8.82 -0.85 13.11
N GLU A 6 9.44 -0.43 12.01
CA GLU A 6 9.10 0.82 11.32
C GLU A 6 7.72 0.74 10.67
N MET A 7 7.39 -0.38 10.04
CA MET A 7 6.07 -0.62 9.46
C MET A 7 4.98 -0.71 10.54
N ARG A 8 5.29 -1.23 11.74
CA ARG A 8 4.39 -1.14 12.90
C ARG A 8 4.07 0.32 13.26
N LEU A 9 5.04 1.23 13.16
CA LEU A 9 4.81 2.65 13.42
C LEU A 9 4.00 3.31 12.30
N VAL A 10 4.05 2.78 11.07
CA VAL A 10 3.22 3.27 9.95
C VAL A 10 1.75 2.94 10.19
N PHE A 11 1.39 1.68 10.45
CA PHE A 11 -0.01 1.27 10.61
C PHE A 11 -0.47 1.40 12.08
N PRO A 12 -1.43 2.28 12.40
CA PRO A 12 -2.00 2.36 13.75
C PRO A 12 -2.66 1.03 14.13
N ASN A 13 -2.72 0.73 15.44
CA ASN A 13 -3.31 -0.52 15.98
C ASN A 13 -2.66 -1.81 15.46
N SER A 14 -1.44 -1.74 14.93
CA SER A 14 -0.73 -2.91 14.43
C SER A 14 0.16 -3.55 15.50
N HIS A 15 0.21 -4.88 15.48
CA HIS A 15 1.11 -5.67 16.31
C HIS A 15 2.11 -6.42 15.43
N ARG A 16 3.39 -6.35 15.80
CA ARG A 16 4.43 -7.13 15.14
C ARG A 16 4.47 -8.53 15.75
N ILE A 17 4.39 -9.54 14.89
CA ILE A 17 4.60 -10.94 15.25
C ILE A 17 5.89 -11.44 14.60
N ASN A 18 6.68 -12.23 15.32
CA ASN A 18 7.83 -12.93 14.75
C ASN A 18 7.34 -14.23 14.10
N ARG A 19 7.55 -14.38 12.78
CA ARG A 19 7.11 -15.56 12.03
C ARG A 19 7.66 -16.88 12.60
N GLY A 20 8.93 -16.92 13.02
CA GLY A 20 9.54 -18.15 13.55
C GLY A 20 9.29 -19.37 12.65
N ASN A 21 8.74 -20.43 13.25
CA ASN A 21 8.37 -21.66 12.56
C ASN A 21 6.87 -21.74 12.20
N TYR A 22 6.10 -20.66 12.36
CA TYR A 22 4.66 -20.68 12.08
C TYR A 22 4.40 -20.88 10.59
N VAL A 23 3.49 -21.80 10.30
CA VAL A 23 2.99 -22.02 8.93
C VAL A 23 1.99 -20.91 8.58
N VAL A 24 1.95 -20.48 7.32
CA VAL A 24 1.06 -19.38 6.87
C VAL A 24 -0.40 -19.67 7.22
N LYS A 25 -0.84 -20.93 7.11
CA LYS A 25 -2.17 -21.36 7.49
C LYS A 25 -2.47 -21.16 8.98
N GLU A 26 -1.51 -21.50 9.87
CA GLU A 26 -1.68 -21.30 11.31
C GLU A 26 -1.79 -19.82 11.67
N LEU A 27 -1.02 -18.96 10.98
CA LEU A 27 -1.13 -17.50 11.13
C LEU A 27 -2.49 -17.00 10.69
N ALA A 28 -3.00 -17.48 9.55
CA ALA A 28 -4.32 -17.10 9.04
C ALA A 28 -5.45 -17.54 9.99
N ASP A 29 -5.38 -18.76 10.51
CA ASP A 29 -6.35 -19.28 11.48
C ASP A 29 -6.30 -18.50 12.81
N ALA A 30 -5.10 -18.13 13.27
CA ALA A 30 -4.92 -17.27 14.43
C ALA A 30 -5.48 -15.86 14.20
N CYS A 31 -5.28 -15.26 13.02
CA CYS A 31 -5.87 -13.96 12.67
C CYS A 31 -7.40 -14.01 12.75
N ARG A 32 -8.03 -15.07 12.22
CA ARG A 32 -9.49 -15.25 12.31
C ARG A 32 -9.97 -15.46 13.74
N ALA A 33 -9.27 -16.26 14.53
CA ALA A 33 -9.64 -16.54 15.91
C ALA A 33 -9.53 -15.31 16.83
N ASN A 34 -8.73 -14.32 16.45
CA ASN A 34 -8.53 -13.08 17.20
C ASN A 34 -9.17 -11.84 16.54
N ASP A 35 -10.08 -12.04 15.59
CA ASP A 35 -10.79 -10.96 14.87
C ASP A 35 -9.84 -9.90 14.27
N ILE A 36 -8.68 -10.33 13.78
CA ILE A 36 -7.73 -9.46 13.09
C ILE A 36 -8.26 -9.14 11.69
N THR A 37 -8.24 -7.86 11.33
CA THR A 37 -8.75 -7.36 10.04
C THR A 37 -7.77 -7.59 8.89
N ASP A 38 -6.47 -7.50 9.17
CA ASP A 38 -5.44 -7.46 8.13
C ASP A 38 -4.17 -8.16 8.56
N LEU A 39 -3.58 -8.95 7.65
CA LEU A 39 -2.25 -9.50 7.80
C LEU A 39 -1.33 -8.90 6.75
N ILE A 40 -0.24 -8.29 7.21
CA ILE A 40 0.82 -7.74 6.36
C ILE A 40 2.07 -8.61 6.51
N VAL A 41 2.51 -9.22 5.41
CA VAL A 41 3.74 -10.01 5.35
C VAL A 41 4.80 -9.24 4.57
N LEU A 42 5.97 -9.06 5.17
CA LEU A 42 7.11 -8.40 4.54
C LEU A 42 8.18 -9.44 4.20
N HIS A 43 8.66 -9.40 2.97
CA HIS A 43 9.81 -10.17 2.52
C HIS A 43 11.04 -9.27 2.44
N GLU A 44 12.21 -9.86 2.69
CA GLU A 44 13.48 -9.18 2.55
C GLU A 44 14.52 -10.07 1.85
N HIS A 45 15.39 -9.43 1.07
CA HIS A 45 16.57 -10.01 0.50
C HIS A 45 17.81 -9.27 0.99
N ARG A 46 18.71 -9.98 1.70
CA ARG A 46 19.97 -9.42 2.24
C ARG A 46 19.76 -8.18 3.12
N GLY A 47 18.69 -8.16 3.92
CA GLY A 47 18.35 -7.06 4.82
C GLY A 47 17.64 -5.88 4.14
N ILE A 48 17.38 -5.95 2.83
CA ILE A 48 16.59 -4.95 2.11
C ILE A 48 15.22 -5.56 1.77
N PRO A 49 14.11 -4.91 2.13
CA PRO A 49 12.78 -5.39 1.81
C PRO A 49 12.49 -5.29 0.31
N ASP A 50 11.91 -6.35 -0.24
CA ASP A 50 11.67 -6.51 -1.68
C ASP A 50 10.20 -6.80 -2.03
N ALA A 51 9.41 -7.28 -1.08
CA ALA A 51 7.97 -7.48 -1.28
C ALA A 51 7.14 -7.24 -0.01
N MET A 52 5.89 -6.83 -0.23
CA MET A 52 4.86 -6.69 0.79
C MET A 52 3.58 -7.37 0.30
N ILE A 53 2.98 -8.19 1.15
CA ILE A 53 1.71 -8.86 0.89
C ILE A 53 0.70 -8.35 1.91
N VAL A 54 -0.44 -7.89 1.44
CA VAL A 54 -1.55 -7.40 2.28
C VAL A 54 -2.73 -8.33 2.07
N SER A 55 -3.18 -9.01 3.11
CA SER A 55 -4.32 -9.92 3.09
C SER A 55 -5.40 -9.43 4.05
N HIS A 56 -6.57 -9.12 3.52
CA HIS A 56 -7.73 -8.72 4.32
C HIS A 56 -8.49 -9.96 4.83
N PHE A 57 -8.79 -9.99 6.12
CA PHE A 57 -9.54 -11.04 6.80
C PHE A 57 -10.99 -10.59 7.07
N PRO A 58 -11.95 -11.53 7.24
CA PRO A 58 -11.78 -12.99 7.27
C PRO A 58 -11.72 -13.67 5.88
N HIS A 59 -12.27 -13.02 4.85
CA HIS A 59 -12.39 -13.54 3.47
C HIS A 59 -12.13 -12.45 2.41
N GLY A 60 -11.33 -11.44 2.76
CA GLY A 60 -11.02 -10.34 1.86
C GLY A 60 -9.93 -10.69 0.84
N PRO A 61 -9.59 -9.74 -0.04
CA PRO A 61 -8.58 -9.97 -1.07
C PRO A 61 -7.16 -9.94 -0.50
N THR A 62 -6.26 -10.58 -1.22
CA THR A 62 -4.81 -10.47 -1.01
C THR A 62 -4.18 -9.71 -2.16
N VAL A 63 -3.41 -8.67 -1.85
CA VAL A 63 -2.66 -7.88 -2.83
C VAL A 63 -1.17 -8.05 -2.59
N HIS A 64 -0.46 -8.37 -3.65
CA HIS A 64 0.99 -8.52 -3.62
C HIS A 64 1.66 -7.32 -4.27
N PHE A 65 2.64 -6.77 -3.56
CA PHE A 65 3.44 -5.63 -3.97
C PHE A 65 4.91 -6.01 -3.99
N SER A 66 5.63 -5.57 -5.03
CA SER A 66 7.09 -5.49 -5.00
C SER A 66 7.51 -4.13 -4.45
N LEU A 67 8.50 -4.11 -3.57
CA LEU A 67 9.05 -2.90 -2.96
C LEU A 67 10.34 -2.51 -3.66
N HIS A 68 10.49 -1.22 -3.92
CA HIS A 68 11.63 -0.60 -4.58
C HIS A 68 12.03 0.67 -3.82
N ASN A 69 13.27 1.10 -3.98
CA ASN A 69 13.76 2.39 -3.43
C ASN A 69 13.46 2.56 -1.95
N VAL A 70 13.60 1.48 -1.16
CA VAL A 70 13.29 1.50 0.27
C VAL A 70 14.39 2.25 1.01
N ALA A 71 14.02 3.36 1.65
CA ALA A 71 14.86 4.06 2.61
C ALA A 71 14.22 3.94 3.99
N LEU A 72 14.94 3.30 4.91
CA LEU A 72 14.47 3.07 6.27
C LEU A 72 14.73 4.30 7.12
N ARG A 73 13.88 4.51 8.13
CA ARG A 73 13.93 5.68 8.99
C ARG A 73 15.28 5.80 9.72
N HIS A 74 15.86 4.68 10.15
CA HIS A 74 17.15 4.69 10.86
C HIS A 74 18.35 5.08 9.99
N ASP A 75 18.25 4.91 8.67
CA ASP A 75 19.28 5.31 7.71
C ASP A 75 19.22 6.82 7.41
N ILE A 76 18.07 7.45 7.65
CA ILE A 76 17.88 8.89 7.45
C ILE A 76 18.42 9.62 8.70
N SER A 77 19.63 10.18 8.57
CA SER A 77 20.39 10.85 9.63
C SER A 77 19.63 11.92 10.41
N THR A 78 18.64 12.55 9.78
CA THR A 78 17.85 13.65 10.34
C THR A 78 16.89 13.23 11.47
N HIS A 79 16.55 11.93 11.60
CA HIS A 79 15.44 11.49 12.46
C HIS A 79 15.82 10.49 13.56
N LYS A 80 17.11 10.33 13.88
CA LYS A 80 17.57 9.39 14.91
C LYS A 80 17.01 9.65 16.32
N SER A 81 16.48 10.85 16.59
CA SER A 81 16.02 11.26 17.93
C SER A 81 14.55 11.72 18.01
N SER A 82 13.76 11.67 16.93
CA SER A 82 12.34 12.08 17.01
C SER A 82 11.45 10.89 17.40
N THR A 83 10.42 11.13 18.21
CA THR A 83 9.34 10.16 18.43
C THR A 83 8.32 10.30 17.31
N VAL A 84 7.90 9.19 16.70
CA VAL A 84 6.84 9.21 15.68
C VAL A 84 5.50 9.30 16.38
N SER A 85 4.65 10.27 16.00
CA SER A 85 3.28 10.35 16.49
C SER A 85 2.49 9.12 16.06
N GLU A 86 1.87 8.43 17.02
CA GLU A 86 0.97 7.29 16.74
C GLU A 86 -0.48 7.74 16.49
N GLN A 87 -0.72 9.05 16.32
CA GLN A 87 -2.03 9.56 15.88
C GLN A 87 -2.45 8.94 14.55
N TYR A 88 -3.76 8.82 14.35
CA TYR A 88 -4.35 8.31 13.12
C TYR A 88 -4.06 9.28 11.96
N PRO A 89 -3.43 8.82 10.87
CA PRO A 89 -2.99 9.70 9.79
C PRO A 89 -4.14 10.08 8.85
N HIS A 90 -4.08 11.29 8.30
CA HIS A 90 -4.78 11.60 7.06
C HIS A 90 -4.11 10.87 5.89
N LEU A 91 -4.93 10.41 4.94
CA LEU A 91 -4.46 9.64 3.78
C LEU A 91 -4.68 10.46 2.52
N ILE A 92 -3.64 10.57 1.70
CA ILE A 92 -3.69 11.19 0.37
C ILE A 92 -3.44 10.10 -0.66
N TYR A 93 -4.33 9.99 -1.64
CA TYR A 93 -4.20 9.09 -2.78
C TYR A 93 -4.21 9.89 -4.07
N GLU A 94 -3.08 9.90 -4.78
CA GLU A 94 -2.94 10.64 -6.04
C GLU A 94 -2.90 9.68 -7.22
N GLN A 95 -3.62 10.03 -8.29
CA GLN A 95 -3.60 9.34 -9.59
C GLN A 95 -4.05 7.86 -9.59
N PHE A 96 -4.96 7.49 -8.66
CA PHE A 96 -5.68 6.21 -8.68
C PHE A 96 -7.05 6.36 -9.36
N THR A 97 -7.06 6.49 -10.68
CA THR A 97 -8.27 6.84 -11.43
C THR A 97 -8.90 5.67 -12.19
N SER A 98 -8.19 4.58 -12.43
CA SER A 98 -8.77 3.39 -13.07
C SER A 98 -9.55 2.54 -12.06
N ASN A 99 -10.38 1.61 -12.52
CA ASN A 99 -11.10 0.67 -11.64
C ASN A 99 -10.13 -0.16 -10.79
N LEU A 100 -9.02 -0.62 -11.39
CA LEU A 100 -7.95 -1.33 -10.68
C LEU A 100 -7.24 -0.41 -9.68
N GLY A 101 -7.00 0.85 -10.06
CA GLY A 101 -6.44 1.87 -9.18
C GLY A 101 -7.33 2.11 -7.96
N MET A 102 -8.64 2.28 -8.15
CA MET A 102 -9.60 2.40 -7.05
C MET A 102 -9.63 1.16 -6.17
N ARG A 103 -9.56 -0.04 -6.76
CA ARG A 103 -9.49 -1.30 -6.01
C ARG A 103 -8.28 -1.37 -5.08
N ILE A 104 -7.08 -1.06 -5.59
CA ILE A 104 -5.84 -1.04 -4.80
C ILE A 104 -5.85 0.08 -3.76
N ARG A 105 -6.38 1.25 -4.12
CA ARG A 105 -6.57 2.36 -3.19
C ARG A 105 -7.42 1.92 -2.00
N ASP A 106 -8.53 1.22 -2.26
CA ASP A 106 -9.46 0.80 -1.21
C ASP A 106 -8.81 -0.25 -0.29
N VAL A 107 -8.06 -1.22 -0.83
CA VAL A 107 -7.23 -2.16 -0.05
C VAL A 107 -6.28 -1.40 0.88
N LEU A 108 -5.52 -0.43 0.35
CA LEU A 108 -4.58 0.35 1.16
C LEU A 108 -5.27 1.27 2.17
N LYS A 109 -6.47 1.77 1.86
CA LYS A 109 -7.25 2.67 2.72
C LYS A 109 -7.78 1.96 3.96
N PHE A 110 -8.27 0.72 3.81
CA PHE A 110 -8.87 -0.01 4.91
C PHE A 110 -7.86 -0.52 5.95
N LEU A 111 -6.55 -0.41 5.68
CA LEU A 111 -5.48 -0.64 6.67
C LEU A 111 -5.40 0.44 7.75
N PHE A 112 -6.10 1.56 7.57
CA PHE A 112 -5.99 2.72 8.45
C PHE A 112 -7.34 3.08 9.09
N PRO A 113 -7.34 3.44 10.38
CA PRO A 113 -8.52 3.98 11.04
C PRO A 113 -8.82 5.42 10.57
N VAL A 114 -10.06 5.85 10.79
CA VAL A 114 -10.50 7.21 10.45
C VAL A 114 -9.77 8.23 11.34
N PRO A 115 -9.05 9.22 10.77
CA PRO A 115 -8.36 10.24 11.54
C PRO A 115 -9.33 11.28 12.12
N LYS A 116 -8.92 11.91 13.22
CA LYS A 116 -9.57 13.13 13.71
C LYS A 116 -9.17 14.31 12.85
N GLU A 117 -10.01 15.35 12.81
CA GLU A 117 -9.77 16.56 12.01
C GLU A 117 -8.52 17.34 12.45
N ASP A 118 -8.10 17.20 13.71
CA ASP A 118 -6.92 17.85 14.28
C ASP A 118 -5.62 17.03 14.12
N SER A 119 -5.66 15.90 13.39
CA SER A 119 -4.48 15.07 13.18
C SER A 119 -3.46 15.78 12.30
N LYS A 120 -2.23 15.88 12.80
CA LYS A 120 -1.11 16.53 12.09
C LYS A 120 -0.30 15.56 11.24
N ARG A 121 -0.71 14.30 11.20
CA ARG A 121 0.01 13.21 10.54
C ARG A 121 -0.63 12.94 9.19
N VAL A 122 0.19 12.83 8.14
CA VAL A 122 -0.29 12.56 6.78
C VAL A 122 0.57 11.49 6.10
N MET A 123 -0.10 10.58 5.40
CA MET A 123 0.52 9.57 4.56
C MET A 123 0.05 9.74 3.14
N THR A 124 1.00 9.81 2.23
CA THR A 124 0.75 10.02 0.81
C THR A 124 1.08 8.74 0.05
N PHE A 125 0.11 8.28 -0.73
CA PHE A 125 0.25 7.26 -1.75
C PHE A 125 0.09 7.96 -3.10
N ALA A 126 1.20 8.29 -3.74
CA ALA A 126 1.20 8.94 -5.04
C ALA A 126 1.55 7.93 -6.13
N ASN A 127 0.61 7.65 -7.03
CA ASN A 127 0.86 6.77 -8.17
C ASN A 127 1.54 7.55 -9.30
N GLU A 128 2.70 7.08 -9.75
CA GLU A 128 3.38 7.56 -10.95
C GLU A 128 3.84 6.37 -11.78
N ASN A 129 3.35 6.25 -13.02
CA ASN A 129 3.68 5.15 -13.94
C ASN A 129 3.52 3.73 -13.31
N ASP A 130 2.43 3.51 -12.57
CA ASP A 130 2.10 2.28 -11.83
C ASP A 130 3.06 1.95 -10.67
N PHE A 131 3.93 2.88 -10.29
CA PHE A 131 4.69 2.84 -9.04
C PHE A 131 3.99 3.75 -8.02
N ILE A 132 3.59 3.16 -6.90
CA ILE A 132 2.96 3.86 -5.79
C ILE A 132 4.06 4.32 -4.85
N SER A 133 4.39 5.60 -4.90
CA SER A 133 5.30 6.25 -3.96
C SER A 133 4.60 6.44 -2.62
N PHE A 134 5.13 5.82 -1.57
CA PHE A 134 4.71 6.05 -0.20
C PHE A 134 5.61 7.09 0.48
N ARG A 135 5.00 8.08 1.13
CA ARG A 135 5.69 9.04 1.99
C ARG A 135 4.88 9.29 3.26
N HIS A 136 5.60 9.50 4.37
CA HIS A 136 5.00 9.72 5.68
C HIS A 136 5.53 11.03 6.28
N HIS A 137 4.64 12.01 6.39
CA HIS A 137 4.95 13.35 6.89
C HIS A 137 4.11 13.70 8.11
N VAL A 138 4.62 14.63 8.89
CA VAL A 138 3.84 15.45 9.81
C VAL A 138 3.85 16.89 9.29
N PHE A 139 2.75 17.60 9.48
CA PHE A 139 2.64 18.98 9.03
C PHE A 139 2.39 19.92 10.21
N VAL A 140 2.87 21.15 10.06
CA VAL A 140 2.54 22.26 10.96
C VAL A 140 2.00 23.38 10.09
N GLN A 141 0.77 23.80 10.40
CA GLN A 141 0.15 24.93 9.75
C GLN A 141 0.63 26.22 10.42
N ILE A 142 1.23 27.10 9.62
CA ILE A 142 1.64 28.45 9.98
C ILE A 142 0.70 29.42 9.24
N PRO A 143 0.43 30.64 9.74
CA PRO A 143 -0.41 31.59 9.00
C PRO A 143 0.10 31.79 7.56
N GLY A 144 -0.68 31.31 6.59
CA GLY A 144 -0.37 31.42 5.15
C GLY A 144 0.53 30.32 4.55
N ASP A 145 1.00 29.35 5.32
CA ASP A 145 1.90 28.29 4.82
C ASP A 145 1.74 26.96 5.59
N VAL A 146 2.16 25.85 4.98
CA VAL A 146 2.17 24.52 5.59
C VAL A 146 3.57 23.94 5.48
N GLN A 147 4.23 23.77 6.62
CA GLN A 147 5.54 23.13 6.69
C GLN A 147 5.40 21.63 6.90
N LEU A 148 6.07 20.85 6.07
CA LEU A 148 6.10 19.39 6.15
C LEU A 148 7.44 18.92 6.69
N ALA A 149 7.40 17.98 7.63
CA ALA A 149 8.57 17.25 8.10
C ALA A 149 8.35 15.76 7.85
N GLU A 150 9.29 15.11 7.19
CA GLU A 150 9.23 13.67 6.98
C GLU A 150 9.59 12.91 8.26
N VAL A 151 8.92 11.78 8.52
CA VAL A 151 9.09 11.06 9.80
C VAL A 151 9.15 9.53 9.67
N GLY A 152 8.77 8.97 8.52
CA GLY A 152 8.69 7.53 8.29
C GLY A 152 9.60 7.03 7.18
N PRO A 153 9.50 5.73 6.84
CA PRO A 153 10.24 5.16 5.72
C PRO A 153 9.72 5.72 4.38
N ARG A 154 10.61 5.71 3.38
CA ARG A 154 10.27 5.94 1.97
C ARG A 154 10.33 4.61 1.25
N PHE A 155 9.36 4.35 0.41
CA PHE A 155 9.46 3.27 -0.55
C PHE A 155 8.55 3.54 -1.73
N GLU A 156 8.83 2.86 -2.82
CA GLU A 156 7.93 2.71 -3.95
C GLU A 156 7.43 1.28 -3.94
N MET A 157 6.13 1.10 -4.18
CA MET A 157 5.55 -0.23 -4.29
C MET A 157 4.84 -0.37 -5.61
N LYS A 158 5.02 -1.52 -6.24
CA LYS A 158 4.37 -1.87 -7.49
C LYS A 158 3.52 -3.12 -7.30
N PRO A 159 2.18 -3.02 -7.40
CA PRO A 159 1.31 -4.18 -7.32
C PRO A 159 1.57 -5.10 -8.51
N TYR A 160 1.58 -6.41 -8.28
CA TYR A 160 1.75 -7.40 -9.35
C TYR A 160 0.68 -8.49 -9.37
N GLU A 161 -0.08 -8.66 -8.29
CA GLU A 161 -1.15 -9.66 -8.22
C GLU A 161 -2.23 -9.25 -7.20
N ILE A 162 -3.49 -9.49 -7.55
CA ILE A 162 -4.66 -9.40 -6.66
C ILE A 162 -5.40 -10.74 -6.71
N ARG A 163 -5.64 -11.33 -5.54
CA ARG A 163 -6.44 -12.56 -5.38
C ARG A 163 -7.71 -12.29 -4.58
N GLN A 164 -8.80 -12.93 -4.96
CA GLN A 164 -10.07 -12.96 -4.21
C GLN A 164 -10.04 -14.04 -3.12
N GLY A 165 -9.06 -13.94 -2.23
CA GLY A 165 -8.88 -14.88 -1.13
C GLY A 165 -7.80 -14.39 -0.18
N THR A 166 -7.73 -15.05 0.97
CA THR A 166 -6.74 -14.79 2.02
C THR A 166 -5.41 -15.47 1.70
N ILE A 167 -4.33 -15.07 2.37
CA ILE A 167 -2.95 -15.44 2.03
C ILE A 167 -2.69 -16.96 1.93
N GLU A 168 -3.43 -17.79 2.68
CA GLU A 168 -3.27 -19.25 2.68
C GLU A 168 -4.03 -19.94 1.54
N GLN A 169 -4.94 -19.23 0.86
CA GLN A 169 -5.75 -19.75 -0.24
C GLN A 169 -5.00 -19.59 -1.57
N GLU A 170 -4.02 -20.47 -1.81
CA GLU A 170 -3.18 -20.39 -3.02
C GLU A 170 -3.97 -20.58 -4.33
N GLU A 171 -5.06 -21.33 -4.28
CA GLU A 171 -5.96 -21.63 -5.40
C GLU A 171 -7.07 -20.58 -5.60
N ALA A 172 -7.09 -19.51 -4.78
CA ALA A 172 -8.09 -18.45 -4.91
C ALA A 172 -8.03 -17.77 -6.29
N GLU A 173 -9.19 -17.30 -6.75
CA GLU A 173 -9.31 -16.65 -8.05
C GLU A 173 -8.42 -15.40 -8.13
N LYS A 174 -7.62 -15.33 -9.20
CA LYS A 174 -6.76 -14.17 -9.48
C LYS A 174 -7.57 -13.09 -10.19
N GLU A 175 -8.05 -12.10 -9.44
CA GLU A 175 -8.75 -10.93 -9.99
C GLU A 175 -7.88 -10.22 -11.03
N TRP A 176 -6.59 -10.07 -10.73
CA TRP A 176 -5.65 -9.38 -11.62
C TRP A 176 -4.21 -9.86 -11.42
N VAL A 177 -3.45 -9.94 -12.51
CA VAL A 177 -2.01 -10.24 -12.51
C VAL A 177 -1.29 -9.34 -13.50
N LEU A 178 -0.12 -8.84 -13.12
CA LEU A 178 0.74 -8.02 -13.98
C LEU A 178 1.36 -8.86 -15.10
N ALA A 179 0.99 -8.54 -16.34
CA ALA A 179 1.52 -9.22 -17.53
C ALA A 179 2.91 -8.67 -17.92
N HIS A 180 3.99 -9.34 -17.51
CA HIS A 180 5.37 -8.89 -17.78
C HIS A 180 5.82 -8.98 -19.25
N TYR A 181 5.34 -9.97 -19.99
CA TYR A 181 5.87 -10.31 -21.33
C TYR A 181 4.97 -9.88 -22.50
N SER A 182 3.99 -9.01 -22.26
CA SER A 182 3.14 -8.49 -23.34
C SER A 182 3.84 -7.35 -24.08
N ARG A 183 3.72 -7.32 -25.41
CA ARG A 183 4.33 -6.30 -26.29
C ARG A 183 3.94 -4.86 -25.92
N THR A 184 2.78 -4.67 -25.27
CA THR A 184 2.26 -3.38 -24.82
C THR A 184 2.40 -3.13 -23.32
N ALA A 185 2.99 -4.07 -22.57
CA ALA A 185 3.10 -3.99 -21.10
C ALA A 185 3.80 -2.72 -20.62
N LYS A 186 4.87 -2.29 -21.30
CA LYS A 186 5.63 -1.08 -20.93
C LYS A 186 4.91 0.25 -21.28
N LYS A 187 3.87 0.20 -22.11
CA LYS A 187 3.15 1.40 -22.60
C LYS A 187 1.80 1.61 -21.91
N ARG A 188 1.30 0.61 -21.19
CA ARG A 188 0.00 0.65 -20.53
C ARG A 188 0.17 1.21 -19.13
N ARG A 189 -0.68 2.17 -18.77
CA ARG A 189 -0.88 2.60 -17.38
C ARG A 189 -2.09 1.86 -16.83
N LEU A 190 -1.92 1.20 -15.70
CA LEU A 190 -2.90 0.28 -15.12
C LEU A 190 -3.66 0.91 -13.97
N LEU A 191 -3.01 1.74 -13.17
CA LEU A 191 -3.59 2.39 -11.98
C LEU A 191 -4.23 3.75 -12.29
N SER A 192 -3.78 4.41 -13.37
CA SER A 192 -4.35 5.65 -13.88
C SER A 192 -5.02 5.44 -15.23
N SER A 193 -6.24 5.93 -15.41
CA SER A 193 -6.89 6.00 -16.73
C SER A 193 -6.11 6.92 -17.68
N ASN A 194 -5.84 6.43 -18.89
CA ASN A 194 -5.38 7.30 -19.98
C ASN A 194 -6.58 8.14 -20.44
N SER A 195 -6.54 9.45 -20.17
CA SER A 195 -7.57 10.41 -20.61
C SER A 195 -7.74 10.50 -22.15
N SER A 196 -6.91 9.80 -22.91
CA SER A 196 -6.92 9.74 -24.38
C SER A 196 -7.87 8.68 -24.99
N GLU A 197 -8.47 7.77 -24.23
CA GLU A 197 -9.38 6.73 -24.77
C GLU A 197 -10.89 7.08 -24.68
N LEU A 198 -11.27 8.14 -23.97
CA LEU A 198 -12.67 8.57 -23.83
C LEU A 198 -13.28 9.23 -25.10
N GLY A 199 -12.49 9.41 -26.17
CA GLY A 199 -12.90 10.15 -27.36
C GLY A 199 -13.34 9.34 -28.58
N GLN A 200 -13.24 8.00 -28.59
CA GLN A 200 -13.48 7.20 -29.81
C GLN A 200 -14.77 6.36 -29.81
N ASP A 201 -15.45 6.21 -28.68
CA ASP A 201 -16.60 5.29 -28.59
C ASP A 201 -17.98 5.96 -28.79
N SER A 202 -18.04 7.30 -28.84
CA SER A 202 -19.28 8.04 -29.03
C SER A 202 -19.65 8.26 -30.51
N THR A 203 -18.73 8.04 -31.46
CA THR A 203 -18.99 8.28 -32.91
C THR A 203 -19.52 7.05 -33.65
N LYS A 204 -19.38 5.83 -33.11
CA LYS A 204 -19.82 4.59 -33.79
C LYS A 204 -21.28 4.19 -33.56
N ARG A 205 -22.00 4.83 -32.63
CA ARG A 205 -23.41 4.48 -32.30
C ARG A 205 -24.49 5.30 -33.03
N LYS A 206 -24.14 6.15 -34.01
CA LYS A 206 -25.11 6.96 -34.79
C LYS A 206 -25.24 6.57 -36.28
N ARG A 207 -24.86 5.35 -36.66
CA ARG A 207 -25.18 4.79 -37.98
C ARG A 207 -25.68 3.36 -37.79
N GLY A 208 -27.00 3.22 -37.75
CA GLY A 208 -27.75 1.98 -37.61
C GLY A 208 -29.22 2.32 -37.52
#